data_AF-A0A8T3E2H4-F1
#
_entry.id   AF-A0A8T3E2H4-F1
#
_cell.length_a   1.000
_cell.length_b   1.000
_cell.length_c   1.000
_cell.angle_alpha   90.00
_cell.angle_beta   90.00
_cell.angle_gamma   90.00
#
_symmetry.space_group_name_H-M   'P 1'
#
loop_
_entity.id
_entity.type
_entity.pdbx_description
1 polymer ?
#
loop_
_entity_poly.entity_id
_entity_poly.type
_entity_poly.pdbx_seq_one_letter_code
_entity_poly.pdbx_strand_id
1 'polypeptide(L)'
;MGLTQSSDASDGGSDGYHVHGVQQNSPAETAGLEPFFDFIISIGNTRLNQENDMLKDLLKANVERPVKVEVYSIKAMSVRELEVVPSNKWGGQGLLGASVRFCSFQGANENVWHVLDVDPNSPAALAGLRAHTDFIVGADQVLQDSEDFFSLIESHEGKPLKLLVYNTETDLCRDVVVTPNGAWGGEGSLGCGIGYGYLHRIPTRPVTRRQVQLQHLLLSLKETSYLQMDIRRYL
;
A
#
# COMPACT_ATOMS: atom_id res chain seq x y z
N MET A 1 29.99 3.27 18.16
CA MET A 1 28.78 3.95 18.66
C MET A 1 27.84 4.14 17.48
N GLY A 2 26.82 3.30 17.34
CA GLY A 2 25.82 3.39 16.29
C GLY A 2 24.44 3.34 16.94
N LEU A 3 23.73 4.46 16.90
CA LEU A 3 22.40 4.62 17.47
C LEU A 3 21.38 4.01 16.52
N THR A 4 20.99 2.77 16.76
CA THR A 4 19.73 2.22 16.24
C THR A 4 18.60 2.90 17.00
N GLN A 5 17.89 3.85 16.38
CA GLN A 5 16.61 4.31 16.88
C GLN A 5 15.60 3.18 16.71
N SER A 6 15.49 2.35 17.74
CA SER A 6 14.34 1.46 17.95
C SER A 6 13.14 2.35 18.29
N SER A 7 12.25 2.55 17.33
CA SER A 7 10.87 2.94 17.65
C SER A 7 10.26 1.81 18.45
N ASP A 8 9.74 2.09 19.65
CA ASP A 8 9.03 1.17 20.53
C ASP A 8 7.96 0.40 19.75
N ALA A 9 8.32 -0.79 19.27
CA ALA A 9 7.37 -1.79 18.83
C ALA A 9 6.89 -2.47 20.11
N SER A 10 5.68 -2.14 20.54
CA SER A 10 4.97 -2.88 21.57
C SER A 10 4.92 -4.37 21.20
N ASP A 11 5.84 -5.14 21.78
CA ASP A 11 5.87 -6.60 22.04
C ASP A 11 5.43 -7.59 20.93
N GLY A 12 5.29 -7.17 19.67
CA GLY A 12 4.53 -7.92 18.67
C GLY A 12 5.29 -8.54 17.49
N GLY A 13 6.61 -8.33 17.37
CA GLY A 13 7.39 -8.73 16.20
C GLY A 13 7.20 -7.82 14.97
N SER A 14 8.01 -8.04 13.92
CA SER A 14 8.07 -7.21 12.70
C SER A 14 7.17 -7.70 11.56
N ASP A 15 6.23 -8.61 11.84
CA ASP A 15 5.41 -9.28 10.83
C ASP A 15 3.94 -8.82 10.86
N GLY A 16 3.29 -8.84 9.71
CA GLY A 16 1.87 -8.53 9.60
C GLY A 16 1.32 -8.85 8.22
N TYR A 17 0.05 -8.52 8.00
CA TYR A 17 -0.59 -8.67 6.70
C TYR A 17 -0.41 -7.39 5.88
N HIS A 18 0.54 -7.41 4.96
CA HIS A 18 0.79 -6.33 4.00
C HIS A 18 -0.39 -6.17 3.05
N VAL A 19 -0.88 -4.95 2.93
CA VAL A 19 -1.99 -4.60 2.03
C VAL A 19 -1.43 -4.37 0.63
N HIS A 20 -1.77 -5.22 -0.34
CA HIS A 20 -1.34 -5.07 -1.73
C HIS A 20 -2.32 -4.27 -2.58
N GLY A 21 -3.61 -4.39 -2.28
CA GLY A 21 -4.67 -3.76 -3.06
C GLY A 21 -5.90 -3.53 -2.22
N VAL A 22 -6.62 -2.47 -2.56
CA VAL A 22 -7.87 -2.08 -1.92
C VAL A 22 -8.88 -1.81 -3.03
N GLN A 23 -10.05 -2.42 -2.94
CA GLN A 23 -11.13 -2.24 -3.90
C GLN A 23 -11.88 -0.93 -3.64
N GLN A 24 -12.35 -0.30 -4.71
CA GLN A 24 -13.14 0.92 -4.62
C GLN A 24 -14.47 0.67 -3.88
N ASN A 25 -14.87 1.63 -3.05
CA ASN A 25 -16.03 1.61 -2.17
C ASN A 25 -16.03 0.44 -1.15
N SER A 26 -14.87 -0.16 -0.88
CA SER A 26 -14.74 -1.25 0.09
C SER A 26 -14.67 -0.74 1.53
N PRO A 27 -14.91 -1.62 2.53
CA PRO A 27 -14.64 -1.30 3.92
C PRO A 27 -13.18 -0.88 4.19
N ALA A 28 -12.22 -1.49 3.49
CA ALA A 28 -10.81 -1.11 3.57
C ALA A 28 -10.55 0.32 3.08
N GLU A 29 -11.10 0.68 1.92
CA GLU A 29 -10.95 2.04 1.37
C GLU A 29 -11.60 3.06 2.31
N THR A 30 -12.80 2.75 2.80
CA THR A 30 -13.57 3.63 3.70
C THR A 30 -12.82 3.86 5.02
N ALA A 31 -12.16 2.82 5.54
CA ALA A 31 -11.34 2.91 6.76
C ALA A 31 -10.01 3.63 6.55
N GLY A 32 -9.59 3.87 5.30
CA GLY A 32 -8.32 4.52 4.99
C GLY A 32 -7.10 3.59 5.05
N LEU A 33 -7.28 2.32 4.67
CA LEU A 33 -6.14 1.45 4.37
C LEU A 33 -5.49 1.88 3.06
N GLU A 34 -4.18 2.11 3.11
CA GLU A 34 -3.34 2.51 1.98
C GLU A 34 -2.65 1.26 1.40
N PRO A 35 -2.95 0.88 0.14
CA PRO A 35 -2.21 -0.17 -0.56
C PRO A 35 -0.72 0.11 -0.56
N PHE A 36 0.07 -0.96 -0.51
CA PHE A 36 1.52 -1.00 -0.38
C PHE A 36 2.10 -0.41 0.92
N PHE A 37 1.51 0.64 1.49
CA PHE A 37 2.10 1.28 2.66
C PHE A 37 1.75 0.60 3.97
N ASP A 38 0.58 -0.03 4.02
CA ASP A 38 0.01 -0.52 5.26
C ASP A 38 0.23 -2.00 5.51
N PHE A 39 0.55 -2.30 6.76
CA PHE A 39 0.60 -3.65 7.31
C PHE A 39 -0.42 -3.74 8.43
N ILE A 40 -1.41 -4.62 8.27
CA ILE A 40 -2.37 -4.94 9.32
C ILE A 40 -1.64 -5.82 10.34
N ILE A 41 -1.39 -5.27 11.53
CA ILE A 41 -0.62 -5.93 12.59
C ILE A 41 -1.51 -6.48 13.70
N SER A 42 -2.66 -5.87 13.97
CA SER A 42 -3.62 -6.35 14.98
C SER A 42 -5.06 -6.11 14.56
N ILE A 43 -5.98 -6.93 15.07
CA ILE A 43 -7.43 -6.70 14.98
C ILE A 43 -8.06 -6.97 16.36
N GLY A 44 -8.78 -5.99 16.88
CA GLY A 44 -9.18 -5.95 18.28
C GLY A 44 -7.96 -6.01 19.20
N ASN A 45 -7.94 -6.99 20.10
CA ASN A 45 -6.83 -7.21 21.03
C ASN A 45 -5.88 -8.33 20.56
N THR A 46 -5.99 -8.76 19.30
CA THR A 46 -5.26 -9.92 18.78
C THR A 46 -4.18 -9.48 17.81
N ARG A 47 -2.92 -9.76 18.15
CA ARG A 47 -1.76 -9.56 17.29
C ARG A 47 -1.70 -10.63 16.19
N LEU A 48 -1.54 -10.19 14.95
CA LEU A 48 -1.41 -11.02 13.76
C LEU A 48 0.06 -11.26 13.41
N ASN A 49 0.72 -12.15 14.16
CA ASN A 49 2.15 -12.44 14.03
C ASN A 49 2.45 -13.80 13.37
N GLN A 50 1.44 -14.45 12.77
CA GLN A 50 1.57 -15.73 12.09
C GLN A 50 0.71 -15.77 10.82
N GLU A 51 1.21 -16.48 9.80
CA GLU A 51 0.44 -16.81 8.60
C GLU A 51 -0.57 -17.92 8.91
N ASN A 52 -1.84 -17.55 9.10
CA ASN A 52 -2.94 -18.46 9.39
C ASN A 52 -4.30 -17.80 9.06
N ASP A 53 -5.41 -18.48 9.33
CA ASP A 53 -6.74 -17.94 9.03
C ASP A 53 -7.26 -16.93 10.07
N MET A 54 -6.46 -16.53 11.06
CA MET A 54 -6.89 -15.68 12.18
C MET A 54 -7.43 -14.31 11.73
N LEU A 55 -6.79 -13.67 10.76
CA LEU A 55 -7.31 -12.42 10.18
C LEU A 55 -8.71 -12.64 9.59
N LYS A 56 -8.90 -13.71 8.81
CA LYS A 56 -10.19 -14.03 8.18
C LYS A 56 -11.25 -14.34 9.22
N ASP A 57 -10.91 -15.10 10.25
CA ASP A 57 -11.84 -15.51 11.29
C ASP A 57 -12.28 -14.33 12.16
N LEU A 58 -11.36 -13.41 12.49
CA LEU A 58 -11.68 -12.20 13.25
C LEU A 58 -12.52 -11.21 12.44
N LEU A 59 -12.29 -11.10 11.13
CA LEU A 59 -13.18 -10.34 10.24
C LEU A 59 -14.58 -10.97 10.17
N LYS A 60 -14.68 -12.29 10.02
CA LYS A 60 -15.96 -13.03 10.02
C LYS A 60 -16.71 -12.87 11.35
N ALA A 61 -16.00 -12.90 12.46
CA ALA A 61 -16.59 -12.71 13.78
C ALA A 61 -17.19 -11.31 13.94
N ASN A 62 -16.67 -10.30 13.23
CA ASN A 62 -17.10 -8.90 13.34
C ASN A 62 -17.88 -8.40 12.11
N VAL A 63 -18.51 -9.29 11.34
CA VAL A 63 -19.35 -8.90 10.19
C VAL A 63 -20.45 -7.93 10.63
N GLU A 64 -20.59 -6.83 9.90
CA GLU A 64 -21.46 -5.67 10.16
C GLU A 64 -21.24 -4.98 11.52
N ARG A 65 -20.09 -5.21 12.18
CA ARG A 65 -19.75 -4.58 13.46
C ARG A 65 -18.41 -3.84 13.35
N PRO A 66 -18.30 -2.62 13.92
CA PRO A 66 -17.02 -1.93 13.97
C PRO A 66 -15.99 -2.74 14.76
N VAL A 67 -14.79 -2.88 14.20
CA VAL A 67 -13.64 -3.52 14.84
C VAL A 67 -12.39 -2.65 14.65
N LYS A 68 -11.65 -2.47 15.73
CA LYS A 68 -10.38 -1.74 15.73
C LYS A 68 -9.31 -2.57 15.02
N VAL A 69 -8.49 -1.92 14.22
CA VAL A 69 -7.39 -2.52 13.49
C VAL A 69 -6.16 -1.64 13.69
N GLU A 70 -5.06 -2.24 14.14
CA GLU A 70 -3.78 -1.53 14.20
C GLU A 70 -3.02 -1.77 12.90
N VAL A 71 -2.50 -0.67 12.35
CA VAL A 71 -1.83 -0.65 11.06
C VAL A 71 -0.49 0.04 11.18
N TYR A 72 0.57 -0.66 10.79
CA TYR A 72 1.89 -0.05 10.60
C TYR A 72 2.02 0.50 9.19
N SER A 73 2.31 1.80 9.05
CA SER A 73 2.56 2.45 7.77
C SER A 73 4.05 2.59 7.52
N ILE A 74 4.58 2.01 6.45
CA ILE A 74 6.00 2.19 6.06
C ILE A 74 6.29 3.61 5.56
N LYS A 75 5.26 4.34 5.11
CA LYS A 75 5.36 5.75 4.66
C LYS A 75 5.57 6.70 5.83
N ALA A 76 4.82 6.49 6.91
CA ALA A 76 4.89 7.31 8.13
C ALA A 76 5.88 6.75 9.16
N MET A 77 6.32 5.50 9.01
CA MET A 77 7.11 4.74 9.99
C MET A 77 6.47 4.73 11.38
N SER A 78 5.14 4.58 11.42
CA SER A 78 4.36 4.65 12.66
C SER A 78 3.16 3.72 12.62
N VAL A 79 2.72 3.28 13.80
CA VAL A 79 1.45 2.55 13.98
C VAL A 79 0.31 3.54 14.15
N ARG A 80 -0.83 3.28 13.51
CA ARG A 80 -2.09 3.98 13.72
C ARG A 80 -3.24 3.00 13.93
N GLU A 81 -4.25 3.44 14.68
CA GLU A 81 -5.51 2.69 14.85
C GLU A 81 -6.51 3.15 13.79
N LEU A 82 -7.15 2.19 13.13
CA LEU A 82 -8.27 2.38 12.22
C LEU A 82 -9.49 1.64 12.77
N GLU A 83 -10.69 2.15 12.48
CA GLU A 83 -11.93 1.40 12.71
C GLU A 83 -12.45 0.90 11.36
N VAL A 84 -12.74 -0.40 11.28
CA VAL A 84 -13.23 -1.03 10.06
C VAL A 84 -14.54 -1.75 10.35
N VAL A 85 -15.47 -1.72 9.40
CA VAL A 85 -16.73 -2.48 9.48
C VAL A 85 -16.73 -3.54 8.38
N PRO A 86 -16.27 -4.78 8.65
CA PRO A 86 -16.30 -5.85 7.67
C PRO A 86 -17.75 -6.09 7.21
N SER A 87 -17.99 -6.22 5.91
CA SER A 87 -19.35 -6.33 5.38
C SER A 87 -19.47 -7.29 4.20
N ASN A 88 -20.63 -7.93 4.07
CA ASN A 88 -21.00 -8.69 2.86
C ASN A 88 -21.87 -7.86 1.89
N LYS A 89 -22.20 -6.61 2.23
CA LYS A 89 -23.24 -5.82 1.54
C LYS A 89 -22.70 -4.76 0.58
N TRP A 90 -21.39 -4.57 0.52
CA TRP A 90 -20.77 -3.51 -0.28
C TRP A 90 -20.58 -3.89 -1.77
N GLY A 91 -20.88 -5.13 -2.15
CA GLY A 91 -20.99 -5.56 -3.55
C GLY A 91 -19.72 -6.07 -4.23
N GLY A 92 -18.56 -6.02 -3.56
CA GLY A 92 -17.31 -6.58 -4.07
C GLY A 92 -16.88 -7.90 -3.41
N GLN A 93 -15.62 -8.28 -3.61
CA GLN A 93 -15.09 -9.55 -3.11
C GLN A 93 -14.54 -9.44 -1.69
N GLY A 94 -15.04 -10.31 -0.80
CA GLY A 94 -14.53 -10.47 0.57
C GLY A 94 -15.14 -9.49 1.56
N LEU A 95 -14.83 -9.67 2.85
CA LEU A 95 -15.42 -8.86 3.93
C LEU A 95 -14.81 -7.46 4.05
N LEU A 96 -13.53 -7.35 3.68
CA LEU A 96 -12.75 -6.12 3.83
C LEU A 96 -12.55 -5.41 2.48
N GLY A 97 -12.55 -6.16 1.37
CA GLY A 97 -12.22 -5.64 0.04
C GLY A 97 -10.75 -5.28 -0.14
N ALA A 98 -9.86 -5.85 0.68
CA ALA A 98 -8.41 -5.74 0.54
C ALA A 98 -7.77 -7.08 0.15
N SER A 99 -6.76 -7.05 -0.71
CA SER A 99 -5.83 -8.15 -0.93
C SER A 99 -4.64 -7.99 0.01
N VAL A 100 -4.31 -9.06 0.74
CA VAL A 100 -3.26 -9.02 1.76
C VAL A 100 -2.34 -10.23 1.66
N ARG A 101 -1.11 -10.07 2.14
CA ARG A 101 -0.11 -11.13 2.26
C ARG A 101 0.59 -11.04 3.61
N PHE A 102 0.85 -12.18 4.24
CA PHE A 102 1.67 -12.20 5.44
C PHE A 102 3.16 -12.03 5.07
N CYS A 103 3.81 -10.98 5.60
CA CYS A 103 5.25 -10.76 5.48
C CYS A 103 5.77 -9.80 6.55
N SER A 104 7.10 -9.71 6.65
CA SER A 104 7.76 -8.73 7.50
C SER A 104 7.71 -7.35 6.89
N PHE A 105 7.40 -6.32 7.69
CA PHE A 105 7.57 -4.92 7.28
C PHE A 105 9.00 -4.42 7.48
N GLN A 106 9.89 -5.25 8.02
CA GLN A 106 11.31 -4.93 8.12
C GLN A 106 11.94 -4.89 6.73
N GLY A 107 12.49 -3.74 6.34
CA GLY A 107 13.11 -3.55 5.02
C GLY A 107 12.12 -3.39 3.86
N ALA A 108 10.80 -3.41 4.11
CA ALA A 108 9.80 -3.26 3.05
C ALA A 108 9.87 -1.90 2.31
N ASN A 109 10.46 -0.88 2.94
CA ASN A 109 10.72 0.42 2.32
C ASN A 109 11.98 0.43 1.41
N GLU A 110 12.74 -0.66 1.36
CA GLU A 110 13.94 -0.80 0.55
C GLU A 110 13.64 -1.44 -0.81
N ASN A 111 12.60 -2.27 -0.88
CA ASN A 111 12.19 -3.01 -2.09
C ASN A 111 11.33 -2.13 -2.99
N VAL A 112 11.92 -1.03 -3.45
CA VAL A 112 11.27 -0.04 -4.33
C VAL A 112 12.22 0.34 -5.46
N TRP A 113 11.69 0.39 -6.68
CA TRP A 113 12.40 0.79 -7.89
C TRP A 113 11.83 2.10 -8.44
N HIS A 114 12.63 3.17 -8.40
CA HIS A 114 12.25 4.48 -8.87
C HIS A 114 12.35 4.57 -10.39
N VAL A 115 11.26 4.90 -11.07
CA VAL A 115 11.26 5.16 -12.51
C VAL A 115 11.95 6.50 -12.77
N LEU A 116 13.04 6.49 -13.54
CA LEU A 116 13.79 7.69 -13.93
C LEU A 116 13.29 8.18 -15.30
N ASP A 117 14.20 8.50 -16.23
CA ASP A 117 13.83 8.89 -17.58
C ASP A 117 13.09 7.75 -18.29
N VAL A 118 12.05 8.09 -19.06
CA VAL A 118 11.25 7.15 -19.84
C VAL A 118 11.34 7.54 -21.31
N ASP A 119 11.81 6.63 -22.15
CA ASP A 119 11.98 6.89 -23.57
C ASP A 119 10.63 6.93 -24.31
N PRO A 120 10.45 7.85 -25.27
CA PRO A 120 9.23 7.89 -26.08
C PRO A 120 9.00 6.59 -26.85
N ASN A 121 7.75 6.12 -26.87
CA ASN A 121 7.32 4.87 -27.53
C ASN A 121 7.98 3.59 -26.98
N SER A 122 8.66 3.66 -25.83
CA SER A 122 9.20 2.48 -25.15
C SER A 122 8.10 1.62 -24.53
N PRO A 123 8.39 0.36 -24.19
CA PRO A 123 7.48 -0.47 -23.41
C PRO A 123 6.99 0.21 -22.11
N ALA A 124 7.87 0.93 -21.41
CA ALA A 124 7.51 1.70 -20.21
C ALA A 124 6.53 2.85 -20.53
N ALA A 125 6.79 3.62 -21.61
CA ALA A 125 5.89 4.69 -22.03
C ALA A 125 4.51 4.16 -22.45
N LEU A 126 4.48 3.06 -23.20
CA LEU A 126 3.24 2.41 -23.65
C LEU A 126 2.43 1.85 -22.48
N ALA A 127 3.11 1.38 -21.42
CA ALA A 127 2.47 0.96 -20.18
C ALA A 127 1.98 2.12 -19.31
N GLY A 128 2.37 3.36 -19.63
CA GLY A 128 1.99 4.56 -18.88
C GLY A 128 2.79 4.76 -17.59
N LEU A 129 4.04 4.28 -17.54
CA LEU A 129 4.98 4.65 -16.49
C LEU A 129 5.40 6.12 -16.65
N ARG A 130 5.44 6.85 -15.54
CA ARG A 130 5.72 8.28 -15.47
C ARG A 130 7.10 8.53 -14.86
N ALA A 131 7.94 9.21 -15.63
CA ALA A 131 9.27 9.56 -15.21
C ALA A 131 9.29 10.33 -13.87
N HIS A 132 10.24 9.96 -13.00
CA HIS A 132 10.56 10.57 -11.70
C HIS A 132 9.47 10.61 -10.62
N THR A 133 8.24 10.22 -10.97
CA THR A 133 7.10 10.31 -10.06
C THR A 133 6.55 8.93 -9.69
N ASP A 134 6.78 7.94 -10.55
CA ASP A 134 6.41 6.55 -10.31
C ASP A 134 7.52 5.76 -9.61
N PHE A 135 7.09 4.93 -8.66
CA PHE A 135 7.88 3.98 -7.93
C PHE A 135 7.23 2.62 -8.08
N ILE A 136 7.95 1.66 -8.65
CA ILE A 136 7.50 0.27 -8.70
C ILE A 136 7.74 -0.31 -7.32
N VAL A 137 6.67 -0.83 -6.73
CA VAL A 137 6.61 -1.23 -5.33
C VAL A 137 6.24 -2.70 -5.15
N GLY A 138 5.91 -3.37 -6.26
CA GLY A 138 5.65 -4.80 -6.27
C GLY A 138 5.33 -5.32 -7.67
N ALA A 139 5.22 -6.64 -7.75
CA ALA A 139 4.77 -7.38 -8.93
C ALA A 139 3.94 -8.58 -8.46
N ASP A 140 3.42 -9.38 -9.40
CA ASP A 140 2.73 -10.64 -9.08
C ASP A 140 3.66 -11.66 -8.39
N GLN A 141 4.98 -11.51 -8.55
CA GLN A 141 6.00 -12.30 -7.87
C GLN A 141 6.66 -11.51 -6.72
N VAL A 142 7.18 -12.23 -5.72
CA VAL A 142 7.93 -11.61 -4.62
C VAL A 142 9.21 -11.01 -5.17
N LEU A 143 9.49 -9.75 -4.80
CA LEU A 143 10.76 -9.10 -5.04
C LEU A 143 11.43 -8.88 -3.68
N GLN A 144 12.53 -9.58 -3.40
CA GLN A 144 13.26 -9.51 -2.13
C GLN A 144 14.47 -8.58 -2.21
N ASP A 145 15.13 -8.51 -3.36
CA ASP A 145 16.27 -7.63 -3.59
C ASP A 145 16.24 -6.97 -4.98
N SER A 146 17.24 -6.14 -5.27
CA SER A 146 17.33 -5.44 -6.56
C SER A 146 17.47 -6.36 -7.76
N GLU A 147 18.13 -7.52 -7.62
CA GLU A 147 18.40 -8.44 -8.73
C GLU A 147 17.12 -9.17 -9.17
N ASP A 148 16.22 -9.44 -8.22
CA ASP A 148 14.93 -10.09 -8.49
C ASP A 148 14.11 -9.30 -9.53
N PHE A 149 14.09 -7.97 -9.43
CA PHE A 149 13.32 -7.15 -10.36
C PHE A 149 13.85 -7.24 -11.80
N PHE A 150 15.17 -7.14 -11.98
CA PHE A 150 15.76 -7.24 -13.32
C PHE A 150 15.57 -8.64 -13.91
N SER A 151 15.76 -9.68 -13.08
CA SER A 151 15.49 -11.08 -13.46
C SER A 151 14.02 -11.30 -13.85
N LEU A 152 13.10 -10.63 -13.16
CA LEU A 152 11.66 -10.68 -13.47
C LEU A 152 11.37 -10.04 -14.84
N ILE A 153 11.98 -8.90 -15.16
CA ILE A 153 11.84 -8.27 -16.48
C ILE A 153 12.37 -9.19 -17.58
N GLU A 154 13.56 -9.75 -17.43
CA GLU A 154 14.20 -10.64 -18.42
C GLU A 154 13.36 -11.90 -18.68
N SER A 155 12.80 -12.51 -17.62
CA SER A 155 11.96 -13.71 -17.75
C SER A 155 10.57 -13.43 -18.39
N HIS A 156 10.16 -12.17 -18.45
CA HIS A 156 8.90 -11.71 -19.05
C HIS A 156 9.08 -11.07 -20.43
N GLU A 157 10.22 -11.29 -21.08
CA GLU A 157 10.45 -10.86 -22.46
C GLU A 157 9.30 -11.32 -23.40
N GLY A 158 8.66 -10.34 -24.05
CA GLY A 158 7.50 -10.53 -24.93
C GLY A 158 6.18 -10.89 -24.23
N LYS A 159 6.11 -10.87 -22.89
CA LYS A 159 4.92 -11.26 -22.11
C LYS A 159 4.41 -10.10 -21.24
N PRO A 160 3.08 -9.96 -21.07
CA PRO A 160 2.52 -9.01 -20.13
C PRO A 160 2.98 -9.32 -18.70
N LEU A 161 3.49 -8.30 -18.00
CA LEU A 161 3.91 -8.32 -16.61
C LEU A 161 3.14 -7.25 -15.85
N LYS A 162 2.46 -7.68 -14.77
CA LYS A 162 1.71 -6.78 -13.90
C LYS A 162 2.61 -6.26 -12.78
N LEU A 163 2.69 -4.94 -12.67
CA LEU A 163 3.44 -4.20 -11.66
C LEU A 163 2.48 -3.38 -10.80
N LEU A 164 2.77 -3.29 -9.51
CA LEU A 164 2.14 -2.33 -8.61
C LEU A 164 3.02 -1.07 -8.56
N VAL A 165 2.45 0.07 -8.91
CA VAL A 165 3.18 1.33 -9.05
C VAL A 165 2.56 2.39 -8.16
N TYR A 166 3.35 2.93 -7.24
CA TYR A 166 3.02 4.11 -6.46
C TYR A 166 3.41 5.38 -7.22
N ASN A 167 2.52 6.37 -7.28
CA ASN A 167 2.82 7.68 -7.84
C ASN A 167 2.82 8.76 -6.76
N THR A 168 3.91 9.53 -6.71
CA THR A 168 4.12 10.60 -5.70
C THR A 168 3.23 11.83 -5.89
N GLU A 169 2.71 12.10 -7.09
CA GLU A 169 1.83 13.24 -7.35
C GLU A 169 0.40 12.93 -6.92
N THR A 170 -0.09 11.73 -7.26
CA THR A 170 -1.45 11.31 -6.89
C THR A 170 -1.53 10.75 -5.49
N ASP A 171 -0.40 10.35 -4.90
CA ASP A 171 -0.31 9.66 -3.61
C ASP A 171 -1.13 8.36 -3.58
N LEU A 172 -1.11 7.63 -4.70
CA LEU A 172 -1.91 6.42 -4.91
C LEU A 172 -1.10 5.34 -5.60
N CYS A 173 -1.45 4.08 -5.31
CA CYS A 173 -0.94 2.91 -6.01
C CYS A 173 -1.89 2.51 -7.15
N ARG A 174 -1.35 2.04 -8.27
CA ARG A 174 -2.11 1.52 -9.40
C ARG A 174 -1.43 0.30 -10.01
N ASP A 175 -2.24 -0.56 -10.60
CA ASP A 175 -1.75 -1.65 -11.43
C ASP A 175 -1.31 -1.12 -12.80
N VAL A 176 -0.10 -1.48 -13.22
CA VAL A 176 0.46 -1.19 -14.54
C VAL A 176 0.83 -2.51 -15.20
N VAL A 177 0.39 -2.72 -16.44
CA VAL A 177 0.78 -3.89 -17.22
C VAL A 177 1.79 -3.45 -18.27
N VAL A 178 3.03 -3.91 -18.13
CA VAL A 178 4.12 -3.64 -19.07
C VAL A 178 4.46 -4.92 -19.83
N THR A 179 4.85 -4.81 -21.09
CA THR A 179 5.33 -5.96 -21.87
C THR A 179 6.79 -5.71 -22.24
N PRO A 180 7.76 -6.27 -21.48
CA PRO A 180 9.17 -6.14 -21.81
C PRO A 180 9.47 -6.59 -23.24
N ASN A 181 10.29 -5.83 -23.94
CA ASN A 181 10.67 -6.11 -25.32
C ASN A 181 12.03 -5.48 -25.59
N GLY A 182 13.12 -6.25 -25.64
CA GLY A 182 14.47 -5.81 -25.97
C GLY A 182 14.67 -5.50 -27.46
N ALA A 183 13.74 -5.90 -28.34
CA ALA A 183 13.77 -5.59 -29.77
C ALA A 183 12.95 -4.33 -30.14
N TRP A 184 12.55 -3.51 -29.16
CA TRP A 184 11.73 -2.32 -29.37
C TRP A 184 12.45 -1.15 -30.08
N GLY A 185 13.77 -1.22 -30.21
CA GLY A 185 14.59 -0.25 -30.97
C GLY A 185 15.36 0.77 -30.13
N GLY A 186 15.30 0.69 -28.81
CA GLY A 186 16.12 1.49 -27.89
C GLY A 186 16.90 0.64 -26.88
N GLU A 187 17.28 1.23 -25.75
CA GLU A 187 18.09 0.56 -24.72
C GLU A 187 17.24 -0.28 -23.75
N GLY A 188 17.73 -1.47 -23.42
CA GLY A 188 17.09 -2.41 -22.48
C GLY A 188 15.74 -2.94 -22.97
N SER A 189 15.04 -3.69 -22.10
CA SER A 189 13.72 -4.26 -22.43
C SER A 189 12.54 -3.38 -22.03
N LEU A 190 12.75 -2.31 -21.25
CA LEU A 190 11.69 -1.39 -20.82
C LEU A 190 11.78 0.00 -21.47
N GLY A 191 12.99 0.45 -21.85
CA GLY A 191 13.23 1.83 -22.29
C GLY A 191 12.89 2.86 -21.22
N CYS A 192 13.36 2.61 -19.99
CA CYS A 192 13.40 3.60 -18.92
C CYS A 192 14.59 3.34 -17.99
N GLY A 193 15.08 4.39 -17.36
CA GLY A 193 16.06 4.27 -16.27
C GLY A 193 15.38 3.80 -14.99
N ILE A 194 16.05 2.94 -14.22
CA ILE A 194 15.57 2.45 -12.93
C ILE A 194 16.60 2.80 -11.86
N GLY A 195 16.16 3.55 -10.86
CA GLY A 195 16.94 3.86 -9.67
C GLY A 195 16.59 2.94 -8.51
N TYR A 196 17.61 2.49 -7.78
CA TYR A 196 17.44 1.66 -6.58
C TYR A 196 18.36 2.16 -5.45
N GLY A 197 17.97 1.88 -4.20
CA GLY A 197 18.74 2.23 -3.02
C GLY A 197 18.36 3.57 -2.38
N TYR A 198 19.21 4.09 -1.51
CA TYR A 198 18.87 5.16 -0.55
C TYR A 198 18.26 6.42 -1.19
N LEU A 199 18.80 6.88 -2.33
CA LEU A 199 18.33 8.08 -3.02
C LEU A 199 17.06 7.86 -3.85
N HIS A 200 16.62 6.61 -3.98
CA HIS A 200 15.50 6.19 -4.84
C HIS A 200 14.35 5.58 -4.02
N ARG A 201 14.31 5.83 -2.71
CA ARG A 201 13.19 5.44 -1.85
C ARG A 201 12.03 6.42 -1.98
N ILE A 202 10.83 5.95 -1.65
CA ILE A 202 9.64 6.79 -1.60
C ILE A 202 9.87 7.92 -0.60
N PRO A 203 9.64 9.20 -0.97
CA PRO A 203 9.84 10.32 -0.06
C PRO A 203 8.98 10.17 1.20
N THR A 204 9.61 10.06 2.36
CA THR A 204 8.90 10.13 3.64
C THR A 204 8.55 11.58 3.89
N ARG A 205 7.25 11.92 3.84
CA ARG A 205 6.81 13.23 4.33
C ARG A 205 6.89 13.14 5.86
N PRO A 206 7.72 13.95 6.54
CA PRO A 206 7.68 14.00 7.99
C PRO A 206 6.27 14.45 8.37
N VAL A 207 5.52 13.58 9.05
CA VAL A 207 4.20 13.90 9.58
C VAL A 207 4.40 15.07 10.54
N THR A 208 4.17 16.28 10.05
CA THR A 208 4.27 17.46 10.89
C THR A 208 3.05 17.37 11.81
N ARG A 209 3.25 17.45 13.13
CA ARG A 209 2.23 17.34 14.19
C ARG A 209 0.91 18.10 13.92
N ARG A 210 0.94 19.12 13.05
CA ARG A 210 -0.22 19.88 12.55
C ARG A 210 -1.18 19.08 11.65
N GLN A 211 -0.72 18.09 10.89
CA GLN A 211 -1.59 17.32 9.99
C GLN A 211 -2.50 16.36 10.74
N VAL A 212 -2.02 15.72 11.81
CA VAL A 212 -2.86 14.90 12.71
C VAL A 212 -3.99 15.76 13.29
N GLN A 213 -3.69 17.00 13.66
CA GLN A 213 -4.67 17.92 14.22
C GLN A 213 -5.70 18.39 13.19
N LEU A 214 -5.29 18.61 11.92
CA LEU A 214 -6.22 18.94 10.83
C LEU A 214 -7.05 17.74 10.38
N GLN A 215 -6.50 16.53 10.40
CA GLN A 215 -7.23 15.31 10.05
C GLN A 215 -8.26 14.97 11.14
N HIS A 216 -7.91 15.15 12.42
CA HIS A 216 -8.86 15.06 13.54
C HIS A 216 -9.94 16.15 13.47
N LEU A 217 -9.57 17.37 13.06
CA LEU A 217 -10.53 18.47 12.87
C LEU A 217 -11.48 18.18 11.68
N LEU A 218 -10.97 17.63 10.58
CA LEU A 218 -11.77 17.26 9.40
C LEU A 218 -12.69 16.06 9.68
N LEU A 219 -12.22 15.06 10.44
CA LEU A 219 -13.04 13.95 10.92
C LEU A 219 -14.14 14.45 11.87
N SER A 220 -13.79 15.32 12.82
CA SER A 220 -14.76 15.97 13.72
C SER A 220 -15.79 16.81 12.95
N LEU A 221 -15.37 17.54 11.92
CA LEU A 221 -16.28 18.34 11.09
C LEU A 221 -17.22 17.45 10.26
N LYS A 222 -16.74 16.32 9.74
CA LYS A 222 -17.58 15.32 9.07
C LYS A 222 -18.61 14.72 10.03
N GLU A 223 -18.22 14.30 11.23
CA GLU A 223 -19.15 13.81 12.24
C GLU A 223 -20.22 14.85 12.62
N THR A 224 -19.84 16.12 12.80
CA THR A 224 -20.82 17.19 13.04
C THR A 224 -21.76 17.43 11.87
N SER A 225 -21.30 17.26 10.62
CA SER A 225 -22.16 17.40 9.44
C SER A 225 -23.21 16.28 9.32
N TYR A 226 -22.85 15.05 9.73
CA TYR A 226 -23.80 13.94 9.83
C TYR A 226 -24.82 14.15 10.96
N LEU A 227 -24.38 14.66 12.12
CA LEU A 227 -25.28 15.03 13.23
C LEU A 227 -26.21 16.21 12.89
N GLN A 228 -25.78 17.14 12.03
CA GLN A 228 -26.60 18.29 11.63
C GLN A 228 -27.65 17.93 10.56
N MET A 229 -27.45 16.84 9.81
CA MET A 229 -28.43 16.33 8.84
C MET A 229 -29.59 15.54 9.48
N ASP A 230 -29.45 15.03 10.70
CA ASP A 230 -30.47 14.16 11.32
C ASP A 230 -31.56 14.89 12.13
N ILE A 231 -31.40 16.19 12.42
CA ILE A 231 -32.38 16.94 13.24
C ILE A 231 -33.60 17.41 12.41
N ARG A 232 -33.54 17.41 11.07
CA ARG A 232 -34.67 17.83 10.21
C ARG A 232 -35.61 16.69 9.78
N ARG A 233 -35.40 15.46 10.25
CA ARG A 233 -36.31 14.32 10.00
C ARG A 233 -37.30 14.03 11.13
N TYR A 234 -37.24 14.78 12.23
CA TYR A 234 -38.07 14.58 13.42
C TYR A 234 -38.83 15.83 13.90
N LEU A 235 -39.06 16.81 13.01
CA LEU A 235 -40.03 17.90 13.21
C LEU A 235 -41.02 17.95 12.05
#